data_AF-A6DM54-F1
#
_entry.id   AF-A6DM54-F1
#
_cell.length_a   1.000
_cell.length_b   1.000
_cell.length_c   1.000
_cell.angle_alpha   90.00
_cell.angle_beta   90.00
_cell.angle_gamma   90.00
#
_symmetry.space_group_name_H-M   'P 1'
#
loop_
_entity.id
_entity.type
_entity.pdbx_description
1 polymer ?
#
loop_
_entity_poly.entity_id
_entity_poly.type
_entity_poly.pdbx_seq_one_letter_code
_entity_poly.pdbx_strand_id
1 'polypeptide(L)'
;MSAAETATTSPNLIVIFTDDQGYEDLGYFGAPKIKTPHIDRMANEGMRFTDFYVANSVCSPSRAALLTACYPDRVGIPNILFPGQSLNPEETSIVDLLKAKGYANMCVGKWHIGHKPERLPTRHVFDAYYGIPYSNDMELDPTAIFIISCPSRIPLSL
;
A
#
# COMPACT_ATOMS: atom_id res chain seq x y z
N MET A 1 -15.19 20.85 36.66
CA MET A 1 -15.53 20.41 35.28
C MET A 1 -14.76 19.12 35.04
N SER A 2 -15.46 17.99 34.97
CA SER A 2 -14.85 16.67 34.78
C SER A 2 -14.41 16.56 33.32
N ALA A 3 -13.13 16.37 33.06
CA ALA A 3 -12.65 15.99 31.73
C ALA A 3 -13.27 14.63 31.39
N ALA A 4 -14.00 14.56 30.29
CA ALA A 4 -14.47 13.30 29.74
C ALA A 4 -13.24 12.55 29.22
N GLU A 5 -12.95 11.40 29.82
CA GLU A 5 -11.96 10.46 29.34
C GLU A 5 -12.52 9.83 28.05
N THR A 6 -12.27 10.48 26.92
CA THR A 6 -12.40 9.84 25.61
C THR A 6 -11.48 8.64 25.63
N ALA A 7 -12.03 7.44 25.74
CA ALA A 7 -11.34 6.22 25.42
C ALA A 7 -10.74 6.41 24.03
N THR A 8 -9.43 6.63 23.95
CA THR A 8 -8.74 6.92 22.70
C THR A 8 -8.70 5.65 21.88
N THR A 9 -9.79 5.37 21.16
CA THR A 9 -9.82 4.31 20.16
C THR A 9 -8.75 4.65 19.13
N SER A 10 -7.87 3.69 18.87
CA SER A 10 -6.86 3.81 17.81
C SER A 10 -7.53 4.17 16.49
N PRO A 11 -7.02 5.16 15.73
CA PRO A 11 -7.65 5.58 14.48
C PRO A 11 -7.54 4.51 13.41
N ASN A 12 -8.49 4.49 12.46
CA ASN A 12 -8.35 3.66 11.26
C ASN A 12 -7.29 4.29 10.33
N LEU A 13 -6.36 3.47 9.84
CA LEU A 13 -5.31 3.90 8.92
C LEU A 13 -5.63 3.39 7.52
N ILE A 14 -5.85 4.30 6.58
CA ILE A 14 -6.14 3.99 5.18
C ILE A 14 -5.07 4.66 4.32
N VAL A 15 -4.30 3.84 3.62
CA VAL A 15 -3.27 4.31 2.67
C VAL A 15 -3.75 4.06 1.26
N ILE A 16 -4.00 5.13 0.51
CA ILE A 16 -4.30 5.08 -0.91
C ILE A 16 -2.99 5.31 -1.66
N PHE A 17 -2.50 4.28 -2.34
CA PHE A 17 -1.24 4.33 -3.08
C PHE A 17 -1.49 4.11 -4.57
N THR A 18 -1.49 5.21 -5.32
CA THR A 18 -1.76 5.24 -6.76
C THR A 18 -0.58 4.71 -7.56
N ASP A 19 -0.84 4.24 -8.77
CA ASP A 19 0.16 3.66 -9.67
C ASP A 19 0.33 4.61 -10.86
N ASP A 20 1.56 5.00 -11.17
CA ASP A 20 1.95 5.88 -12.28
C ASP A 20 1.21 7.24 -12.35
N GLN A 21 0.78 7.77 -11.21
CA GLN A 21 0.14 9.08 -11.13
C GLN A 21 1.20 10.20 -11.05
N GLY A 22 1.15 11.11 -12.02
CA GLY A 22 1.95 12.32 -12.04
C GLY A 22 1.43 13.41 -11.07
N TYR A 23 2.30 14.39 -10.80
CA TYR A 23 1.95 15.51 -9.93
C TYR A 23 0.76 16.34 -10.47
N GLU A 24 0.72 16.56 -11.79
CA GLU A 24 -0.31 17.37 -12.47
C GLU A 24 -1.57 16.57 -12.88
N ASP A 25 -1.71 15.31 -12.45
CA ASP A 25 -2.88 14.49 -12.81
C ASP A 25 -4.13 14.83 -11.99
N LEU A 26 -3.98 15.52 -10.87
CA LEU A 26 -5.08 15.93 -10.00
C LEU A 26 -5.53 17.35 -10.32
N GLY A 27 -6.84 17.58 -10.33
CA GLY A 27 -7.44 18.89 -10.56
C GLY A 27 -6.86 19.97 -9.64
N TYR A 28 -6.65 19.64 -8.36
CA TYR A 28 -6.05 20.55 -7.38
C TYR A 28 -4.60 20.95 -7.71
N PHE A 29 -3.85 20.14 -8.45
CA PHE A 29 -2.48 20.43 -8.89
C PHE A 29 -2.40 20.98 -10.31
N GLY A 30 -3.54 21.29 -10.94
CA GLY A 30 -3.61 21.99 -12.22
C GLY A 30 -4.03 21.13 -13.40
N ALA A 31 -4.51 19.89 -13.19
CA ALA A 31 -4.89 19.01 -14.29
C ALA A 31 -5.88 19.70 -15.27
N PRO A 32 -5.54 19.86 -16.56
CA PRO A 32 -6.37 20.62 -17.50
C PRO A 32 -7.63 19.86 -17.93
N LYS A 33 -7.64 18.53 -17.81
CA LYS A 33 -8.69 17.65 -18.34
C LYS A 33 -9.22 16.62 -17.33
N ILE A 34 -8.36 16.13 -16.44
CA ILE A 34 -8.71 15.07 -15.49
C ILE A 34 -9.49 15.70 -14.34
N LYS A 35 -10.70 15.21 -14.09
CA LYS A 35 -11.56 15.70 -13.00
C LYS A 35 -11.44 14.77 -11.80
N THR A 36 -10.97 15.30 -10.68
CA THR A 36 -10.76 14.52 -9.44
C THR A 36 -11.56 15.08 -8.26
N PRO A 37 -12.88 15.29 -8.38
CA PRO A 37 -13.66 16.07 -7.42
C PRO A 37 -13.59 15.53 -5.97
N HIS A 38 -13.44 14.21 -5.79
CA HIS A 38 -13.31 13.63 -4.45
C HIS A 38 -11.93 13.83 -3.83
N ILE A 39 -10.86 13.78 -4.63
CA ILE A 39 -9.49 14.06 -4.17
C ILE A 39 -9.31 15.55 -3.95
N ASP A 40 -9.88 16.39 -4.83
CA ASP A 40 -9.88 17.84 -4.68
C ASP A 40 -10.63 18.25 -3.41
N ARG A 41 -11.75 17.59 -3.09
CA ARG A 41 -12.44 17.77 -1.81
C ARG A 41 -11.58 17.33 -0.63
N MET A 42 -10.94 16.16 -0.69
CA MET A 42 -10.04 15.68 0.36
C MET A 42 -8.87 16.66 0.61
N ALA A 43 -8.32 17.26 -0.44
CA ALA A 43 -7.26 18.27 -0.32
C ALA A 43 -7.75 19.57 0.34
N ASN A 44 -9.01 19.97 0.11
CA ASN A 44 -9.62 21.13 0.75
C ASN A 44 -10.01 20.90 2.21
N GLU A 45 -10.43 19.68 2.56
CA GLU A 45 -10.87 19.30 3.91
C GLU A 45 -9.71 18.83 4.81
N GLY A 46 -8.54 18.58 4.23
CA GLY A 46 -7.39 18.00 4.92
C GLY A 46 -6.10 18.78 4.74
N MET A 47 -5.00 18.03 4.63
CA MET A 47 -3.67 18.57 4.41
C MET A 47 -3.14 18.12 3.05
N ARG A 48 -2.40 19.01 2.40
CA ARG A 48 -1.75 18.76 1.10
C ARG A 48 -0.28 19.12 1.18
N PHE A 49 0.54 18.31 0.53
CA PHE A 49 1.96 18.56 0.36
C PHE A 49 2.25 19.02 -1.07
N THR A 50 3.00 20.10 -1.23
CA THR A 50 3.57 20.53 -2.52
C THR A 50 4.88 19.82 -2.82
N ASP A 51 5.56 19.35 -1.78
CA ASP A 51 6.89 18.76 -1.83
C ASP A 51 6.85 17.40 -1.13
N PHE A 52 6.31 16.40 -1.83
CA PHE A 52 6.25 15.01 -1.38
C PHE A 52 7.00 14.12 -2.36
N TYR A 53 7.92 13.31 -1.86
CA TYR A 53 8.80 12.49 -2.68
C TYR A 53 8.70 11.02 -2.28
N VAL A 54 8.78 10.17 -3.30
CA VAL A 54 8.97 8.72 -3.13
C VAL A 54 10.45 8.38 -3.15
N ALA A 55 10.83 7.30 -2.49
CA ALA A 55 12.24 6.87 -2.46
C ALA A 55 12.76 6.40 -3.83
N ASN A 56 11.86 6.05 -4.76
CA ASN A 56 12.20 5.68 -6.13
C ASN A 56 11.01 5.93 -7.06
N SER A 57 11.29 6.28 -8.32
CA SER A 57 10.29 6.60 -9.34
C SER A 57 9.62 5.39 -9.99
N VAL A 58 10.01 4.16 -9.65
CA VAL A 58 9.40 2.94 -10.23
C VAL A 58 8.70 2.05 -9.19
N CYS A 59 7.77 1.23 -9.67
CA CYS A 59 6.75 0.53 -8.87
C CYS A 59 7.30 -0.25 -7.65
N SER A 60 8.04 -1.34 -7.89
CA SER A 60 8.52 -2.25 -6.84
C SER A 60 9.37 -1.58 -5.75
N PRO A 61 10.42 -0.79 -6.09
CA PRO A 61 11.23 -0.13 -5.07
C PRO A 61 10.43 0.89 -4.26
N SER A 62 9.52 1.64 -4.91
CA SER A 62 8.66 2.61 -4.22
C SER A 62 7.72 1.95 -3.20
N ARG A 63 7.09 0.82 -3.60
CA ARG A 63 6.24 0.01 -2.70
C ARG A 63 7.03 -0.62 -1.55
N ALA A 64 8.23 -1.11 -1.84
CA ALA A 64 9.12 -1.66 -0.80
C ALA A 64 9.52 -0.59 0.22
N ALA A 65 9.86 0.61 -0.24
CA ALA A 65 10.21 1.74 0.62
C ALA A 65 9.02 2.19 1.48
N LEU A 66 7.82 2.26 0.90
CA LEU A 66 6.60 2.59 1.65
C LEU A 66 6.35 1.61 2.80
N LEU A 67 6.51 0.31 2.55
CA LEU A 67 6.21 -0.72 3.55
C LEU A 67 7.31 -0.84 4.61
N THR A 68 8.58 -0.72 4.23
CA THR A 68 9.72 -0.93 5.15
C THR A 68 10.23 0.37 5.77
N ALA A 69 9.78 1.53 5.30
CA ALA A 69 10.33 2.85 5.62
C ALA A 69 11.83 2.99 5.32
N CYS A 70 12.33 2.26 4.33
CA CYS A 70 13.75 2.15 4.03
C CYS A 70 14.08 2.41 2.57
N TYR A 71 15.31 2.88 2.31
CA TYR A 71 15.76 3.02 0.93
C TYR A 71 15.74 1.67 0.21
N PRO A 72 15.28 1.62 -1.05
CA PRO A 72 15.12 0.37 -1.77
C PRO A 72 16.42 -0.44 -1.90
N ASP A 73 17.56 0.23 -2.04
CA ASP A 73 18.88 -0.40 -2.05
C ASP A 73 19.19 -1.16 -0.75
N ARG A 74 18.74 -0.65 0.41
CA ARG A 74 18.94 -1.29 1.72
C ARG A 74 18.22 -2.63 1.81
N VAL A 75 17.04 -2.70 1.21
CA VAL A 75 16.14 -3.87 1.28
C VAL A 75 16.28 -4.78 0.04
N GLY A 76 17.30 -4.53 -0.80
CA GLY A 76 17.63 -5.37 -1.95
C GLY A 76 16.69 -5.25 -3.14
N ILE A 77 15.96 -4.13 -3.27
CA ILE A 77 15.07 -3.85 -4.41
C ILE A 77 15.53 -2.53 -5.08
N PRO A 78 16.66 -2.49 -5.78
CA PRO A 78 17.09 -1.25 -6.46
C PRO A 78 16.29 -0.95 -7.75
N ASN A 79 15.62 -1.96 -8.32
CA ASN A 79 14.94 -1.88 -9.62
C ASN A 79 13.57 -2.58 -9.58
N ILE A 80 12.83 -2.48 -10.69
CA ILE A 80 11.56 -3.19 -10.90
C ILE A 80 11.79 -4.69 -10.74
N LEU A 81 10.90 -5.34 -9.98
CA LEU A 81 10.96 -6.78 -9.77
C LEU A 81 10.22 -7.50 -10.89
N PHE A 82 10.90 -8.46 -11.51
CA PHE A 82 10.29 -9.37 -12.47
C PHE A 82 9.80 -10.65 -11.79
N PRO A 83 8.96 -11.46 -12.46
CA PRO A 83 8.60 -12.78 -11.98
C PRO A 83 9.84 -13.58 -11.57
N GLY A 84 9.85 -13.99 -10.31
CA GLY A 84 10.93 -14.74 -9.65
C GLY A 84 11.51 -14.01 -8.44
N GLN A 85 11.39 -12.68 -8.42
CA GLN A 85 12.00 -11.81 -7.40
C GLN A 85 10.97 -11.34 -6.36
N SER A 86 11.46 -10.98 -5.17
CA SER A 86 10.61 -10.54 -4.04
C SER A 86 11.40 -9.77 -2.99
N LEU A 87 10.69 -8.99 -2.17
CA LEU A 87 11.22 -8.44 -0.91
C LEU A 87 11.70 -9.57 0.02
N ASN A 88 12.82 -9.35 0.71
CA ASN A 88 13.33 -10.25 1.74
C ASN A 88 12.25 -10.43 2.84
N PRO A 89 11.82 -11.65 3.22
CA PRO A 89 10.67 -11.81 4.09
C PRO A 89 11.00 -11.50 5.56
N GLU A 90 12.28 -11.34 5.89
CA GLU A 90 12.76 -10.92 7.21
C GLU A 90 12.67 -9.40 7.43
N GLU A 91 12.34 -8.63 6.38
CA GLU A 91 12.16 -7.19 6.49
C GLU A 91 10.91 -6.86 7.31
N THR A 92 11.08 -6.06 8.37
CA THR A 92 9.95 -5.55 9.14
C THR A 92 9.21 -4.47 8.35
N SER A 93 7.91 -4.67 8.17
CA SER A 93 7.03 -3.70 7.54
C SER A 93 6.24 -2.87 8.57
N ILE A 94 5.71 -1.72 8.15
CA ILE A 94 4.77 -0.93 8.94
C ILE A 94 3.53 -1.75 9.35
N VAL A 95 3.15 -2.73 8.53
CA VAL A 95 1.99 -3.59 8.79
C VAL A 95 2.29 -4.57 9.92
N ASP A 96 3.52 -5.07 10.06
CA ASP A 96 3.94 -5.85 11.23
C ASP A 96 3.74 -5.04 12.52
N LEU A 97 4.19 -3.79 12.50
CA LEU A 97 4.10 -2.88 13.64
C LEU A 97 2.66 -2.54 14.01
N LEU A 98 1.78 -2.38 13.01
CA LEU A 98 0.35 -2.14 13.22
C LEU A 98 -0.35 -3.41 13.74
N LYS A 99 -0.03 -4.58 13.20
CA LYS A 99 -0.55 -5.86 13.67
C LYS A 99 -0.18 -6.14 15.12
N ALA A 100 1.08 -5.85 15.51
CA ALA A 100 1.51 -5.94 16.91
C ALA A 100 0.73 -5.00 17.86
N LYS A 101 0.11 -3.94 17.32
CA LYS A 101 -0.78 -3.02 18.05
C LYS A 101 -2.26 -3.41 17.98
N GLY A 102 -2.60 -4.57 17.41
CA GLY A 102 -3.96 -5.08 17.35
C GLY A 102 -4.79 -4.58 16.17
N TYR A 103 -4.16 -4.00 15.15
CA TYR A 103 -4.86 -3.61 13.91
C TYR A 103 -5.18 -4.84 13.06
N ALA A 104 -6.38 -4.87 12.49
CA ALA A 104 -6.70 -5.74 11.36
C ALA A 104 -6.23 -5.09 10.06
N ASN A 105 -5.52 -5.82 9.21
CA ASN A 105 -4.84 -5.28 8.04
C ASN A 105 -5.33 -5.95 6.76
N MET A 106 -5.66 -5.15 5.74
CA MET A 106 -6.04 -5.64 4.42
C MET A 106 -5.28 -4.91 3.32
N CYS A 107 -4.83 -5.65 2.31
CA CYS A 107 -4.26 -5.09 1.09
C CYS A 107 -5.26 -5.24 -0.06
N VAL A 108 -5.44 -4.18 -0.86
CA VAL A 108 -6.30 -4.20 -2.05
C VAL A 108 -5.54 -3.64 -3.24
N GLY A 109 -5.58 -4.35 -4.36
CA GLY A 109 -4.95 -3.93 -5.61
C GLY A 109 -3.58 -4.56 -5.85
N LYS A 110 -2.63 -3.76 -6.32
CA LYS A 110 -1.33 -4.24 -6.83
C LYS A 110 -0.31 -4.42 -5.71
N TRP A 111 0.29 -5.60 -5.63
CA TRP A 111 1.35 -5.89 -4.64
C TRP A 111 2.75 -5.54 -5.14
N HIS A 112 3.19 -6.20 -6.21
CA HIS A 112 4.42 -5.93 -6.97
C HIS A 112 5.75 -5.96 -6.19
N ILE A 113 5.78 -6.66 -5.05
CA ILE A 113 7.02 -6.95 -4.30
C ILE A 113 7.21 -8.45 -3.98
N GLY A 114 6.59 -9.31 -4.79
CA GLY A 114 6.72 -10.76 -4.72
C GLY A 114 5.47 -11.45 -5.22
N HIS A 115 5.59 -12.40 -6.14
CA HIS A 115 4.42 -13.02 -6.80
C HIS A 115 4.22 -14.50 -6.45
N LYS A 116 5.28 -15.18 -5.99
CA LYS A 116 5.20 -16.59 -5.58
C LYS A 116 4.28 -16.76 -4.38
N PRO A 117 3.63 -17.93 -4.21
CA PRO A 117 2.71 -18.18 -3.12
C PRO A 117 3.24 -17.83 -1.73
N GLU A 118 4.54 -17.99 -1.49
CA GLU A 118 5.18 -17.69 -0.19
C GLU A 118 5.42 -16.19 0.03
N ARG A 119 5.32 -15.37 -1.02
CA ARG A 119 5.69 -13.94 -1.06
C ARG A 119 4.48 -13.01 -1.26
N LEU A 120 3.28 -13.56 -1.13
CA LEU A 120 2.04 -12.81 -1.24
C LEU A 120 1.75 -12.02 0.05
N PRO A 121 0.93 -10.95 -0.03
CA PRO A 121 0.63 -10.09 1.11
C PRO A 121 0.20 -10.84 2.38
N THR A 122 -0.57 -11.92 2.22
CA THR A 122 -1.10 -12.73 3.33
C THR A 122 -0.12 -13.71 3.93
N ARG A 123 0.99 -14.01 3.24
CA ARG A 123 2.11 -14.77 3.81
C ARG A 123 3.13 -13.87 4.49
N HIS A 124 3.10 -12.58 4.19
CA HIS A 124 3.80 -11.57 4.95
C HIS A 124 2.96 -11.20 6.19
N VAL A 125 2.05 -10.23 6.06
CA VAL A 125 1.60 -9.43 7.21
C VAL A 125 0.13 -9.05 7.17
N PHE A 126 -0.49 -9.08 5.98
CA PHE A 126 -1.89 -8.73 5.82
C PHE A 126 -2.79 -9.90 6.20
N ASP A 127 -3.89 -9.60 6.88
CA ASP A 127 -4.89 -10.61 7.24
C ASP A 127 -5.74 -10.99 6.01
N ALA A 128 -5.97 -10.02 5.11
CA ALA A 128 -6.69 -10.24 3.88
C ALA A 128 -6.02 -9.56 2.67
N TYR A 129 -6.21 -10.16 1.49
CA TYR A 129 -5.71 -9.62 0.23
C TYR A 129 -6.72 -9.85 -0.90
N TYR A 130 -6.94 -8.79 -1.68
CA TYR A 130 -7.72 -8.82 -2.92
C TYR A 130 -6.99 -8.04 -4.00
N GLY A 131 -6.41 -8.72 -5.00
CA GLY A 131 -5.78 -8.02 -6.12
C GLY A 131 -4.76 -8.83 -6.92
N ILE A 132 -3.86 -8.12 -7.60
CA ILE A 132 -2.89 -8.66 -8.55
C ILE A 132 -1.45 -8.64 -8.01
N PRO A 133 -0.69 -9.74 -8.16
CA PRO A 133 0.64 -9.84 -7.56
C PRO A 133 1.69 -8.92 -8.21
N TYR A 134 1.49 -8.46 -9.44
CA TYR A 134 2.40 -7.58 -10.19
C TYR A 134 1.64 -6.80 -11.27
N SER A 135 2.33 -5.95 -12.02
CA SER A 135 1.71 -5.11 -13.05
C SER A 135 1.05 -5.92 -14.17
N ASN A 136 -0.02 -5.38 -14.75
CA ASN A 136 -0.76 -6.00 -15.85
C ASN A 136 -0.03 -6.02 -17.20
N ASP A 137 1.09 -5.32 -17.32
CA ASP A 137 1.94 -5.25 -18.51
C ASP A 137 3.14 -6.22 -18.47
N MET A 138 3.25 -7.04 -17.42
CA MET A 138 4.28 -8.07 -17.28
C MET A 138 3.83 -9.43 -17.84
N GLU A 139 4.81 -10.27 -18.16
CA GLU A 139 4.56 -11.65 -18.58
C GLU A 139 3.71 -12.38 -17.54
N LEU A 140 2.68 -13.08 -18.03
CA LEU A 140 1.82 -13.89 -17.19
C LEU A 140 2.61 -15.12 -16.72
N ASP A 141 2.99 -15.13 -15.46
CA ASP A 141 3.37 -16.36 -14.79
C ASP A 141 2.11 -17.24 -14.65
N PRO A 142 2.07 -18.45 -15.23
CA PRO A 142 0.92 -19.35 -15.13
C PRO A 142 0.62 -19.79 -13.68
N THR A 143 1.56 -19.57 -12.76
CA THR A 143 1.41 -19.81 -11.32
C THR A 143 0.92 -18.59 -10.54
N ALA A 144 0.78 -17.42 -11.19
CA ALA A 144 0.25 -16.22 -10.55
C ALA A 144 -1.24 -16.39 -10.25
N ILE A 145 -1.57 -16.41 -8.96
CA ILE A 145 -2.94 -16.57 -8.50
C ILE A 145 -3.54 -15.19 -8.26
N PHE A 146 -4.69 -14.92 -8.89
CA PHE A 146 -5.59 -13.85 -8.43
C PHE A 146 -6.14 -14.26 -7.08
N ILE A 147 -5.72 -13.60 -6.01
CA ILE A 147 -6.02 -14.07 -4.67
C ILE A 147 -7.13 -13.24 -4.08
N ILE A 148 -8.22 -13.94 -3.77
CA ILE A 148 -9.21 -13.52 -2.79
C ILE A 148 -8.92 -14.35 -1.55
N SER A 149 -8.06 -13.84 -0.68
CA SER A 149 -7.80 -14.46 0.62
C SER A 149 -8.45 -13.58 1.67
N CYS A 150 -9.62 -13.97 2.13
CA CYS A 150 -10.28 -13.38 3.29
C CYS A 150 -10.50 -14.50 4.32
N PRO A 151 -9.83 -14.49 5.48
CA PRO A 151 -10.23 -15.36 6.56
C PRO A 151 -11.68 -14.99 6.94
N SER A 152 -12.52 -16.00 7.13
CA SER A 152 -13.95 -15.85 7.42
C SER A 152 -14.22 -14.76 8.47
N ARG A 153 -14.80 -13.63 8.02
CA ARG A 153 -15.18 -12.44 8.80
C ARG A 153 -14.03 -11.77 9.55
N ILE A 154 -13.48 -10.71 8.96
CA ILE A 154 -12.98 -9.58 9.75
C ILE A 154 -14.21 -9.00 10.48
N PRO A 155 -14.30 -9.04 11.81
CA PRO A 155 -15.40 -8.40 12.52
C PRO A 155 -15.23 -6.89 12.36
N LEU A 156 -15.92 -6.32 11.38
CA LEU A 156 -16.12 -4.87 11.28
C LEU A 156 -17.07 -4.48 12.42
N SER A 157 -16.53 -4.13 13.59
CA SER A 157 -17.26 -3.37 14.58
C SER A 157 -17.30 -1.91 14.12
N LEU A 158 -18.28 -1.59 13.28
CA LEU A 158 -18.73 -0.22 13.04
C LEU A 158 -19.70 0.20 14.15
#